data_AF-A0A7T5RC27-F1
#
_entry.id   AF-A0A7T5RC27-F1
#
_cell.length_a   1.000
_cell.length_b   1.000
_cell.length_c   1.000
_cell.angle_alpha   90.00
_cell.angle_beta   90.00
_cell.angle_gamma   90.00
#
_symmetry.space_group_name_H-M   'P 1'
#
loop_
_entity.id
_entity.type
_entity.pdbx_description
1 polymer ?
#
loop_
_entity_poly.entity_id
_entity_poly.type
_entity_poly.pdbx_seq_one_letter_code
_entity_poly.pdbx_strand_id
1 'polypeptide(L)'
;MSNKKINSGQSMFEIVVALAVSALIITGIVSLVAGSVRNSTYSKNSSRAAVYAQQATEWLRGQRDGDIDGFLVRAQSPVWCLKDLSWTLQRACIDGDEVSDTLFKRQLNFSITTDNNKTLIETDVTVYWQDSQGKHEVKSATNFSDWRQR
;
A
#
# COMPACT_ATOMS: atom_id res chain seq x y z
N MET A 1 -5.00 -11.31 -73.81
CA MET A 1 -4.93 -11.31 -72.33
C MET A 1 -5.48 -9.97 -71.84
N SER A 2 -6.74 -9.91 -71.40
CA SER A 2 -7.35 -8.67 -70.90
C SER A 2 -7.40 -8.72 -69.37
N ASN A 3 -6.62 -7.85 -68.75
CA ASN A 3 -6.46 -7.77 -67.30
C ASN A 3 -7.62 -6.93 -66.73
N LYS A 4 -8.69 -7.60 -66.29
CA LYS A 4 -9.89 -6.95 -65.77
C LYS A 4 -9.63 -6.49 -64.33
N LYS A 5 -9.21 -5.24 -64.15
CA LYS A 5 -9.14 -4.61 -62.81
C LYS A 5 -10.56 -4.39 -62.29
N ILE A 6 -10.94 -5.14 -61.27
CA ILE A 6 -12.21 -4.97 -60.55
C ILE A 6 -11.98 -3.85 -59.53
N ASN A 7 -12.37 -2.62 -59.88
CA ASN A 7 -12.47 -1.51 -58.93
C ASN A 7 -13.87 -1.52 -58.32
N SER A 8 -14.11 -2.37 -57.31
CA SER A 8 -15.32 -2.30 -56.49
C SER A 8 -15.12 -1.25 -55.40
N GLY A 9 -15.82 -0.12 -55.49
CA GLY A 9 -15.86 0.87 -54.41
C GLY A 9 -16.50 0.27 -53.16
N GLN A 10 -16.01 0.64 -51.98
CA GLN A 10 -16.63 0.22 -50.72
C GLN A 10 -18.04 0.81 -50.60
N SER A 11 -18.98 -0.02 -50.14
CA SER A 11 -20.33 0.42 -49.83
C SER A 11 -20.32 1.31 -48.58
N MET A 12 -21.10 2.39 -48.58
CA MET A 12 -21.28 3.25 -47.39
C MET A 12 -21.73 2.44 -46.16
N PHE A 13 -22.51 1.38 -46.36
CA PHE A 13 -22.94 0.49 -45.29
C PHE A 13 -21.77 -0.26 -44.64
N GLU A 14 -20.82 -0.74 -45.46
CA GLU A 14 -19.63 -1.47 -44.99
C GLU A 14 -18.75 -0.57 -44.10
N ILE A 15 -18.60 0.70 -44.46
CA ILE A 15 -17.86 1.70 -43.67
C ILE A 15 -18.55 1.94 -42.32
N VAL A 16 -19.87 2.11 -42.30
CA VAL A 16 -20.63 2.33 -41.05
C VAL A 16 -20.50 1.13 -40.11
N VAL A 17 -20.60 -0.09 -40.63
CA VAL A 17 -20.41 -1.31 -39.85
C VAL A 17 -18.98 -1.42 -39.34
N ALA A 18 -17.98 -1.14 -40.19
CA ALA A 18 -16.57 -1.16 -39.79
C ALA A 18 -16.26 -0.14 -38.70
N LEU A 19 -16.85 1.05 -38.76
CA LEU A 19 -16.72 2.08 -37.72
C LEU A 19 -17.37 1.65 -36.40
N ALA A 20 -18.57 1.05 -36.46
CA ALA A 20 -19.26 0.55 -35.27
C ALA A 20 -18.43 -0.54 -34.56
N VAL A 21 -17.91 -1.51 -35.31
CA VAL A 21 -17.05 -2.57 -34.77
C VAL A 21 -15.75 -1.99 -34.21
N SER A 22 -15.14 -1.04 -34.92
CA SER A 22 -13.91 -0.39 -34.47
C SER A 22 -14.11 0.38 -33.16
N ALA A 23 -15.23 1.11 -33.01
CA ALA A 23 -15.58 1.81 -31.78
C ALA A 23 -15.74 0.85 -30.59
N LEU A 24 -16.39 -0.30 -30.80
CA LEU A 24 -16.52 -1.35 -29.78
C LEU A 24 -15.15 -1.94 -29.38
N ILE A 25 -14.27 -2.18 -30.34
CA ILE A 25 -12.92 -2.68 -30.06
C ILE A 25 -12.11 -1.65 -29.25
N ILE A 26 -12.13 -0.37 -29.66
CA ILE A 26 -11.38 0.69 -28.98
C ILE A 26 -11.86 0.86 -27.53
N THR A 27 -13.17 0.88 -27.30
CA THR A 27 -13.74 0.97 -25.94
C THR A 27 -13.32 -0.21 -25.07
N GLY A 28 -13.33 -1.43 -25.63
CA GLY A 28 -12.79 -2.62 -24.97
C GLY A 28 -11.33 -2.45 -24.56
N ILE A 29 -10.48 -2.00 -25.48
CA ILE A 29 -9.04 -1.78 -25.21
C ILE A 29 -8.84 -0.73 -24.11
N VAL A 30 -9.53 0.40 -24.18
CA VAL A 30 -9.41 1.46 -23.17
C VAL A 30 -9.77 0.96 -21.77
N SER A 31 -10.81 0.14 -21.66
CA SER A 31 -11.22 -0.44 -20.37
C SER A 31 -10.13 -1.35 -19.77
N LEU A 32 -9.49 -2.18 -20.61
CA LEU A 32 -8.39 -3.07 -20.20
C LEU A 32 -7.14 -2.28 -19.80
N VAL A 33 -6.78 -1.25 -20.57
CA VAL A 33 -5.64 -0.38 -20.27
C VAL A 33 -5.87 0.35 -18.95
N ALA A 34 -7.06 0.90 -18.73
CA ALA A 34 -7.40 1.56 -17.47
C ALA A 34 -7.27 0.59 -16.28
N GLY A 35 -7.75 -0.65 -16.42
CA GLY A 35 -7.56 -1.70 -15.41
C GLY A 35 -6.08 -2.02 -15.15
N SER A 36 -5.28 -2.14 -16.20
CA SER A 36 -3.84 -2.41 -16.10
C SER A 36 -3.07 -1.30 -15.38
N VAL A 37 -3.38 -0.03 -15.68
CA VAL A 37 -2.78 1.14 -15.01
C VAL A 37 -3.16 1.17 -13.53
N ARG A 38 -4.42 0.88 -13.19
CA ARG A 38 -4.89 0.79 -11.80
C ARG A 38 -4.15 -0.29 -11.03
N ASN A 39 -4.03 -1.49 -11.60
CA ASN A 39 -3.30 -2.59 -10.97
C ASN A 39 -1.82 -2.24 -10.79
N SER A 40 -1.19 -1.66 -11.80
CA SER A 40 0.22 -1.24 -11.73
C SER A 40 0.45 -0.19 -10.64
N THR A 41 -0.48 0.76 -10.49
CA THR A 41 -0.42 1.79 -9.44
C THR A 41 -0.60 1.19 -8.05
N TYR A 42 -1.58 0.28 -7.89
CA TYR A 42 -1.78 -0.44 -6.64
C TYR A 42 -0.53 -1.27 -6.26
N SER A 43 0.03 -2.05 -7.19
CA SER A 43 1.24 -2.84 -6.94
C SER A 43 2.44 -1.96 -6.54
N LYS A 44 2.61 -0.81 -7.21
CA LYS A 44 3.67 0.15 -6.86
C LYS A 44 3.47 0.72 -5.46
N ASN A 45 2.25 1.13 -5.12
CA ASN A 45 1.95 1.71 -3.81
C ASN A 45 2.05 0.67 -2.69
N SER A 46 1.55 -0.54 -2.92
CA SER A 46 1.67 -1.67 -1.99
C SER A 46 3.14 -2.02 -1.71
N SER A 47 3.98 -2.08 -2.75
CA SER A 47 5.43 -2.30 -2.59
C SER A 47 6.08 -1.19 -1.75
N ARG A 48 5.76 0.09 -2.01
CA ARG A 48 6.26 1.21 -1.20
C ARG A 48 5.76 1.15 0.24
N ALA A 49 4.48 0.85 0.46
CA ALA A 49 3.91 0.69 1.79
C ALA A 49 4.57 -0.43 2.58
N ALA A 50 4.91 -1.56 1.92
CA ALA A 50 5.66 -2.65 2.53
C ALA A 50 7.08 -2.21 2.96
N VAL A 51 7.78 -1.43 2.13
CA VAL A 51 9.09 -0.86 2.50
C VAL A 51 8.95 0.06 3.71
N TYR A 52 7.93 0.92 3.75
CA TYR A 52 7.67 1.79 4.89
C TYR A 52 7.33 1.03 6.17
N ALA A 53 6.58 -0.08 6.05
CA ALA A 53 6.27 -0.96 7.17
C ALA A 53 7.57 -1.60 7.71
N GLN A 54 8.40 -2.13 6.81
CA GLN A 54 9.69 -2.73 7.17
C GLN A 54 10.62 -1.72 7.85
N GLN A 55 10.72 -0.50 7.33
CA GLN A 55 11.52 0.57 7.96
C GLN A 55 11.07 0.86 9.38
N ALA A 56 9.76 0.90 9.63
CA ALA A 56 9.23 1.12 10.97
C ALA A 56 9.53 -0.09 11.89
N THR A 57 9.38 -1.33 11.40
CA THR A 57 9.73 -2.53 12.16
C THR A 57 11.22 -2.57 12.53
N GLU A 58 12.12 -2.24 11.60
CA GLU A 58 13.56 -2.16 11.89
C GLU A 58 13.90 -1.02 12.85
N TRP A 59 13.25 0.13 12.70
CA TRP A 59 13.41 1.23 13.65
C TRP A 59 12.97 0.83 15.06
N LEU A 60 11.83 0.12 15.19
CA LEU A 60 11.35 -0.42 16.47
C LEU A 60 12.32 -1.43 17.08
N ARG A 61 12.97 -2.29 16.27
CA ARG A 61 14.08 -3.15 16.74
C ARG A 61 15.20 -2.30 17.34
N GLY A 62 15.60 -1.23 16.65
CA GLY A 62 16.60 -0.29 17.17
C GLY A 62 16.18 0.40 18.47
N GLN A 63 14.91 0.79 18.60
CA GLN A 63 14.38 1.38 19.84
C GLN A 63 14.45 0.39 21.00
N ARG A 64 14.01 -0.85 20.79
CA ARG A 64 14.09 -1.93 21.77
C ARG A 64 15.53 -2.20 22.20
N ASP A 65 16.46 -2.29 21.24
CA ASP A 65 17.85 -2.66 21.50
C ASP A 65 18.64 -1.54 22.19
N GLY A 66 18.24 -0.28 21.98
CA GLY A 66 18.84 0.88 22.64
C GLY A 66 18.36 1.10 24.07
N ASP A 67 17.05 1.00 24.31
CA ASP A 67 16.43 1.22 25.62
C ASP A 67 15.14 0.40 25.76
N ILE A 68 15.26 -0.79 26.36
CA ILE A 68 14.14 -1.72 26.54
C ILE A 68 13.10 -1.17 27.52
N ASP A 69 13.52 -0.48 28.58
CA ASP A 69 12.62 0.05 29.61
C ASP A 69 11.78 1.20 29.05
N GLY A 70 12.43 2.12 28.31
CA GLY A 70 11.74 3.18 27.59
C GLY A 70 10.81 2.64 26.50
N PHE A 71 11.22 1.58 25.80
CA PHE A 71 10.38 0.91 24.81
C PHE A 71 9.12 0.29 25.44
N LEU A 72 9.26 -0.39 26.58
CA LEU A 72 8.14 -0.96 27.35
C LEU A 72 7.14 0.12 27.77
N VAL A 73 7.61 1.26 28.29
CA VAL A 73 6.74 2.38 28.67
C VAL A 73 5.96 2.91 27.47
N ARG A 74 6.60 3.02 26.30
CA ARG A 74 5.94 3.50 25.07
C ARG A 74 4.92 2.47 24.53
N ALA A 75 5.22 1.19 24.66
CA ALA A 75 4.33 0.10 24.26
C ALA A 75 3.06 0.01 25.13
N GLN A 76 3.04 0.59 26.34
CA GLN A 76 1.81 0.72 27.13
C GLN A 76 0.77 1.62 26.45
N SER A 77 1.22 2.49 25.54
CA SER A 77 0.32 3.29 24.71
C SER A 77 -0.07 2.48 23.48
N PRO A 78 -1.36 2.15 23.32
CA PRO A 78 -1.77 1.15 22.34
C PRO A 78 -1.57 1.61 20.90
N VAL A 79 -1.55 2.92 20.61
CA VAL A 79 -1.50 3.44 19.24
C VAL A 79 -0.52 4.60 19.10
N TRP A 80 0.28 4.57 18.04
CA TRP A 80 1.18 5.66 17.65
C TRP A 80 1.09 5.96 16.15
N CYS A 81 1.25 7.23 15.80
CA CYS A 81 1.39 7.67 14.43
C CYS A 81 2.84 8.04 14.13
N LEU A 82 3.43 7.42 13.10
CA LEU A 82 4.81 7.64 12.69
C LEU A 82 4.88 8.42 11.38
N LYS A 83 4.63 9.73 11.47
CA LYS A 83 4.91 10.67 10.37
C LYS A 83 6.39 10.61 9.98
N ASP A 84 7.24 10.81 10.98
CA ASP A 84 8.67 10.52 10.96
C ASP A 84 8.95 9.35 11.90
N LEU A 85 10.11 8.67 11.75
CA LEU A 85 10.53 7.58 12.64
C LEU A 85 10.89 8.13 14.03
N SER A 86 9.88 8.58 14.77
CA SER A 86 10.01 9.31 16.03
C SER A 86 8.77 9.11 16.90
N TRP A 87 8.94 9.25 18.21
CA TRP A 87 7.87 9.12 19.20
C TRP A 87 7.19 10.46 19.51
N THR A 88 6.69 11.14 18.49
CA THR A 88 6.10 12.49 18.64
C THR A 88 4.57 12.47 18.73
N LEU A 89 3.91 11.52 18.06
CA LEU A 89 2.45 11.48 17.96
C LEU A 89 1.87 10.20 18.59
N GLN A 90 1.51 10.29 19.87
CA GLN A 90 0.87 9.21 20.63
C GLN A 90 -0.65 9.17 20.37
N ARG A 91 -1.05 8.94 19.11
CA ARG A 91 -2.44 8.82 18.68
C ARG A 91 -2.52 8.09 17.34
N ALA A 92 -3.73 7.68 16.94
CA ALA A 92 -3.98 7.23 15.57
C ALA A 92 -3.64 8.35 14.56
N CYS A 93 -3.17 7.97 13.36
CA CYS A 93 -2.88 8.95 12.31
C CYS A 93 -4.18 9.58 11.80
N ILE A 94 -4.12 10.89 11.54
CA ILE A 94 -5.21 11.67 10.91
C ILE A 94 -4.74 12.21 9.56
N ASP A 95 -5.61 12.93 8.85
CA ASP A 95 -5.23 13.65 7.62
C ASP A 95 -4.18 14.72 7.93
N GLY A 96 -3.10 14.76 7.15
CA GLY A 96 -1.94 15.63 7.39
C GLY A 96 -0.74 14.96 8.09
N ASP A 97 -0.91 13.73 8.58
CA ASP A 97 0.16 12.93 9.19
C ASP A 97 0.86 11.98 8.18
N GLU A 98 0.76 12.27 6.90
CA GLU A 98 1.45 11.50 5.89
C GLU A 98 2.97 11.60 6.08
N VAL A 99 3.68 10.50 5.79
CA VAL A 99 5.13 10.52 5.67
C VAL A 99 5.51 11.57 4.63
N SER A 100 6.49 12.43 4.95
CA SER A 100 6.86 13.62 4.18
C SER A 100 6.92 13.36 2.67
N ASP A 101 6.21 14.19 1.90
CA ASP A 101 6.06 14.11 0.43
C ASP A 101 5.45 12.80 -0.08
N THR A 102 4.63 12.14 0.73
CA THR A 102 3.91 10.93 0.33
C THR A 102 2.43 10.95 0.67
N LEU A 103 1.74 9.91 0.22
CA LEU A 103 0.32 9.62 0.50
C LEU A 103 0.13 8.54 1.58
N PHE A 104 1.22 8.08 2.18
CA PHE A 104 1.20 6.96 3.13
C PHE A 104 1.18 7.47 4.57
N LYS A 105 0.32 6.87 5.39
CA LYS A 105 0.32 7.03 6.84
C LYS A 105 0.80 5.74 7.48
N ARG A 106 1.67 5.85 8.48
CA ARG A 106 2.22 4.70 9.22
C ARG A 106 1.73 4.74 10.64
N GLN A 107 0.99 3.73 11.03
CA GLN A 107 0.44 3.60 12.38
C GLN A 107 1.02 2.35 13.03
N LEU A 108 1.34 2.46 14.31
CA LEU A 108 1.66 1.34 15.17
C LEU A 108 0.46 1.01 16.04
N ASN A 109 0.24 -0.27 16.26
CA ASN A 109 -0.61 -0.75 17.32
C ASN A 109 0.19 -1.72 18.20
N PHE A 110 0.22 -1.46 19.51
CA PHE A 110 0.91 -2.30 20.49
C PHE A 110 -0.10 -3.11 21.29
N SER A 111 0.25 -4.37 21.53
CA SER A 111 -0.48 -5.30 22.37
C SER A 111 0.52 -5.97 23.31
N ILE A 112 0.40 -5.72 24.62
CA ILE A 112 1.28 -6.34 25.61
C ILE A 112 0.61 -7.59 26.16
N THR A 113 1.32 -8.70 26.12
CA THR A 113 0.94 -9.95 26.78
C THR A 113 2.07 -10.43 27.68
N THR A 114 1.71 -11.12 28.77
CA THR A 114 2.68 -11.72 29.68
C THR A 114 2.55 -13.23 29.58
N ASP A 115 3.61 -13.92 29.18
CA ASP A 115 3.69 -15.38 29.10
C ASP A 115 4.83 -15.87 30.00
N ASN A 116 4.52 -16.73 30.97
CA ASN A 116 5.49 -17.30 31.92
C ASN A 116 6.41 -16.25 32.59
N ASN A 117 5.83 -15.15 33.09
CA ASN A 117 6.53 -13.98 33.66
C ASN A 117 7.45 -13.21 32.68
N LYS A 118 7.43 -13.52 31.38
CA LYS A 118 8.12 -12.76 30.35
C LYS A 118 7.15 -11.82 29.64
N THR A 119 7.52 -10.55 29.49
CA THR A 119 6.72 -9.57 28.75
C THR A 119 6.97 -9.71 27.25
N LEU A 120 5.89 -9.97 26.50
CA LEU A 120 5.86 -10.01 25.05
C LEU A 120 5.10 -8.79 24.53
N ILE A 121 5.73 -8.03 23.65
CA ILE A 121 5.14 -6.85 23.02
C ILE A 121 4.86 -7.22 21.56
N GLU A 122 3.61 -7.53 21.25
CA GLU A 122 3.15 -7.67 19.89
C GLU A 122 2.95 -6.27 19.29
N THR A 123 3.49 -6.06 18.10
CA THR A 123 3.41 -4.77 17.41
C THR A 123 2.94 -4.97 15.99
N ASP A 124 1.84 -4.32 15.65
CA ASP A 124 1.31 -4.23 14.30
C ASP A 124 1.67 -2.90 13.68
N VAL A 125 2.55 -2.92 12.69
CA VAL A 125 2.83 -1.78 11.83
C VAL A 125 1.83 -1.81 10.67
N THR A 126 0.92 -0.84 10.62
CA THR A 126 -0.03 -0.67 9.52
C THR A 126 0.34 0.56 8.71
N VAL A 127 0.63 0.37 7.43
CA VAL A 127 0.83 1.47 6.47
C VAL A 127 -0.35 1.51 5.54
N TYR A 128 -1.05 2.64 5.49
CA TYR A 128 -2.25 2.78 4.68
C TYR A 128 -2.23 4.04 3.83
N TRP A 129 -2.96 3.98 2.72
CA TRP A 129 -3.16 5.09 1.81
C TRP A 129 -4.56 5.06 1.21
N GLN A 130 -4.96 6.15 0.60
CA GLN A 130 -6.25 6.27 -0.07
C GLN A 130 -6.04 6.74 -1.51
N ASP A 131 -6.74 6.08 -2.44
CA ASP A 131 -6.81 6.48 -3.84
C ASP A 131 -8.27 6.45 -4.34
N SER A 132 -8.48 6.64 -5.64
CA SER A 132 -9.82 6.63 -6.25
C SER A 132 -10.55 5.29 -6.16
N GLN A 133 -9.88 4.21 -5.75
CA GLN A 133 -10.46 2.88 -5.54
C GLN A 133 -10.74 2.61 -4.05
N GLY A 134 -10.42 3.54 -3.15
CA GLY A 134 -10.69 3.46 -1.73
C GLY A 134 -9.43 3.42 -0.88
N LYS A 135 -9.59 2.93 0.36
CA LYS A 135 -8.51 2.79 1.33
C LYS A 135 -7.81 1.45 1.16
N HIS A 136 -6.50 1.48 1.10
CA HIS A 136 -5.64 0.29 1.02
C HIS A 136 -4.68 0.27 2.20
N GLU A 137 -4.25 -0.93 2.60
CA GLU A 137 -3.33 -1.10 3.72
C GLU A 137 -2.35 -2.27 3.50
N VAL A 138 -1.19 -2.15 4.12
CA VAL A 138 -0.19 -3.20 4.28
C VAL A 138 0.13 -3.30 5.77
N LYS A 139 0.12 -4.53 6.31
CA LYS A 139 0.38 -4.82 7.72
C LYS A 139 1.66 -5.64 7.88
N SER A 140 2.42 -5.32 8.92
CA SER A 140 3.57 -6.09 9.37
C SER A 140 3.48 -6.26 10.89
N ALA A 141 3.20 -7.49 11.32
CA ALA A 141 3.17 -7.87 12.73
C ALA A 141 4.55 -8.39 13.17
N THR A 142 5.01 -8.01 14.35
CA THR A 142 6.24 -8.53 14.94
C THR A 142 6.14 -8.54 16.46
N ASN A 143 6.68 -9.61 17.06
CA ASN A 143 6.77 -9.72 18.51
C ASN A 143 8.16 -9.29 18.97
N PHE A 144 8.19 -8.38 19.94
CA PHE A 144 9.38 -7.94 20.64
C PHE A 144 9.37 -8.51 22.06
N SER A 145 10.51 -9.05 22.47
CA SER A 145 10.79 -9.44 23.85
C SER A 145 12.21 -9.02 24.21
N ASP A 146 12.50 -8.97 25.51
CA ASP A 146 13.87 -8.81 25.97
C ASP A 146 14.69 -10.04 25.59
N TRP A 147 15.67 -9.84 24.69
CA TRP A 147 16.54 -10.91 24.22
C TRP A 147 17.49 -11.41 25.32
N ARG A 148 17.72 -10.61 26.38
CA ARG A 148 18.60 -10.97 27.51
C ARG A 148 17.96 -11.94 28.48
N GLN A 149 16.63 -12.04 28.47
CA GLN A 149 15.85 -12.91 29.35
C GLN A 149 15.52 -14.26 28.69
N ARG A 150 16.27 -14.66 27.66
CA ARG A 150 16.01 -15.89 26.91
C ARG A 150 16.36 -17.13 27.71
#